data_AF-A0A939YX87-F1
#
_entry.id   AF-A0A939YX87-F1
#
_cell.length_a   1.000
_cell.length_b   1.000
_cell.length_c   1.000
_cell.angle_alpha   90.00
_cell.angle_beta   90.00
_cell.angle_gamma   90.00
#
_symmetry.space_group_name_H-M   'P 1'
#
loop_
_entity.id
_entity.type
_entity.pdbx_description
1 polymer ?
#
loop_
_entity_poly.entity_id
_entity_poly.type
_entity_poly.pdbx_seq_one_letter_code
_entity_poly.pdbx_strand_id
1 'polypeptide(L)'
;MSRREEKQTHPVVKFFKILLTLVIIAVLAAVALFAFLSATEFKPADRSTLDVEGKAQQTLAEGGSLTIATWNIGYCALGDNADFFMDGGTSVMTASKDRVKLNLAGILEGLGGMDPDIVFLQEVDKDSARSRHIDEYEIIQSILIDKQSSFANNFKVAFLPYPVPPIGKVDSGVATFSAYPVASAERVQLPIPFAWPVRMANLKRCVLVSRVPVEGSDKELVLMNLHLEAYDSGEGKVAQTKMLAELLQAEAEKGNYVIAGGDFNQIFSSADTGAYPAQEGKWAAGEIDVTQIEGDWQFLMDASVPSCRSLDQPL
;
A
#
# COMPACT_ATOMS: atom_id res chain seq x y z
N MET A 1 -37.93 55.19 39.14
CA MET A 1 -38.39 54.47 37.93
C MET A 1 -37.27 54.51 36.91
N SER A 2 -36.59 53.39 36.66
CA SER A 2 -35.63 53.27 35.56
C SER A 2 -36.06 52.08 34.72
N ARG A 3 -36.64 52.35 33.55
CA ARG A 3 -36.94 51.34 32.53
C ARG A 3 -35.61 51.01 31.85
N ARG A 4 -35.12 49.78 32.02
CA ARG A 4 -34.10 49.21 31.14
C ARG A 4 -34.70 49.13 29.74
N GLU A 5 -34.15 49.88 28.80
CA GLU A 5 -34.39 49.67 27.37
C GLU A 5 -33.81 48.30 27.00
N GLU A 6 -34.69 47.33 26.75
CA GLU A 6 -34.30 46.10 26.05
C GLU A 6 -33.92 46.49 24.61
N LYS A 7 -32.61 46.49 24.33
CA LYS A 7 -32.11 46.58 22.94
C LYS A 7 -32.63 45.36 22.17
N GLN A 8 -33.71 45.56 21.43
CA GLN A 8 -34.22 44.61 20.44
C GLN A 8 -33.12 44.38 19.41
N THR A 9 -32.44 43.23 19.50
CA THR A 9 -31.44 42.85 18.50
C THR A 9 -32.19 42.52 17.21
N HIS A 10 -31.98 43.34 16.18
CA HIS A 10 -32.65 43.15 14.88
C HIS A 10 -32.40 41.70 14.38
N PRO A 11 -33.43 41.01 13.85
CA PRO A 11 -33.34 39.61 13.41
C PRO A 11 -32.15 39.34 12.47
N VAL A 12 -31.81 40.32 11.63
CA VAL A 12 -30.67 40.31 10.72
C VAL A 12 -29.34 40.23 11.46
N VAL A 13 -29.15 41.01 12.53
CA VAL A 13 -27.93 40.98 13.36
C VAL A 13 -27.81 39.64 14.10
N LYS A 14 -28.93 39.07 14.56
CA LYS A 14 -28.95 37.74 15.19
C LYS A 14 -28.56 36.64 14.20
N PHE A 15 -29.06 36.71 12.96
CA PHE A 15 -28.69 35.79 11.87
C PHE A 15 -27.19 35.87 11.55
N PHE A 16 -26.64 37.06 11.33
CA PHE A 16 -25.19 37.21 11.05
C PHE A 16 -24.30 36.76 12.20
N LYS A 17 -24.72 36.96 13.46
CA LYS A 17 -23.99 36.43 14.62
C LYS A 17 -23.96 34.92 14.63
N ILE A 18 -25.11 34.26 14.38
CA ILE A 18 -25.18 32.80 14.30
C ILE A 18 -24.30 32.29 13.16
N LEU A 19 -24.39 32.89 11.97
CA LEU A 19 -23.56 32.52 10.82
C LEU A 19 -22.06 32.67 11.15
N LEU A 20 -21.65 33.80 11.74
CA LEU A 20 -20.27 34.02 12.15
C LEU A 20 -19.81 32.99 13.18
N THR A 21 -20.64 32.66 14.17
CA THR A 21 -20.34 31.62 15.15
C THR A 21 -20.15 30.26 14.48
N LEU A 22 -21.02 29.88 13.53
CA LEU A 22 -20.89 28.63 12.78
C LEU A 22 -19.59 28.60 11.95
N VAL A 23 -19.23 29.71 11.31
CA VAL A 23 -17.97 29.83 10.56
C VAL A 23 -16.76 29.69 11.50
N ILE A 24 -16.77 30.35 12.66
CA ILE A 24 -15.68 30.24 13.65
C ILE A 24 -15.55 28.79 14.13
N ILE A 25 -16.66 28.11 14.43
CA ILE A 25 -16.64 26.70 14.85
C ILE A 25 -16.06 25.81 13.74
N ALA A 26 -16.47 26.01 12.48
CA ALA A 26 -15.95 25.25 11.36
C ALA A 26 -14.44 25.46 11.17
N VAL A 27 -13.96 26.70 11.28
CA VAL A 27 -12.52 27.03 11.20
C VAL A 27 -11.76 26.39 12.36
N LEU A 28 -12.27 26.47 13.59
CA LEU A 28 -11.63 25.84 14.75
C LEU A 28 -11.56 24.32 14.61
N ALA A 29 -12.63 23.69 14.10
CA ALA A 29 -12.65 22.26 13.83
C ALA A 29 -11.63 21.87 12.74
N ALA A 30 -11.51 22.64 11.67
CA ALA A 30 -10.51 22.42 10.63
C ALA A 30 -9.08 22.56 11.20
N VAL A 31 -8.80 23.62 11.96
CA VAL A 31 -7.50 23.83 12.61
C VAL A 31 -7.17 22.68 13.57
N ALA A 32 -8.15 22.24 14.37
CA ALA A 32 -7.97 21.09 15.26
C ALA A 32 -7.66 19.80 14.49
N LEU A 33 -8.34 19.55 13.37
CA LEU A 33 -8.08 18.40 12.50
C LEU A 33 -6.67 18.48 11.90
N PHE A 34 -6.25 19.62 11.33
CA PHE A 34 -4.91 19.78 10.79
C PHE A 34 -3.83 19.63 11.86
N ALA A 35 -4.04 20.17 13.06
CA ALA A 35 -3.14 20.01 14.18
C ALA A 35 -3.04 18.54 14.63
N PHE A 36 -4.17 17.85 14.72
CA PHE A 36 -4.22 16.42 15.02
C PHE A 36 -3.45 15.60 13.99
N LEU A 37 -3.74 15.77 12.69
CA LEU A 37 -3.06 15.04 11.62
C LEU A 37 -1.56 15.35 11.57
N SER A 38 -1.16 16.60 11.84
CA SER A 38 0.25 16.98 11.93
C SER A 38 0.96 16.29 13.10
N ALA A 39 0.28 16.19 14.25
CA ALA A 39 0.82 15.56 15.45
C ALA A 39 0.89 14.04 15.32
N THR A 40 -0.03 13.41 14.58
CA THR A 40 -0.10 11.96 14.38
C THR A 40 0.49 11.50 13.04
N GLU A 41 1.12 12.39 12.27
CA GLU A 41 1.71 12.04 10.96
C GLU A 41 2.72 10.90 11.14
N PHE A 42 2.52 9.82 10.39
CA PHE A 42 3.48 8.72 10.34
C PHE A 42 4.76 9.17 9.61
N LYS A 43 5.85 9.23 10.38
CA LYS A 43 7.19 9.65 9.94
C LYS A 43 8.18 8.51 10.14
N PRO A 44 8.17 7.50 9.26
CA PRO A 44 9.12 6.42 9.34
C PRO A 44 10.55 6.93 9.08
N ALA A 45 11.54 6.22 9.62
CA ALA A 45 12.94 6.44 9.26
C ALA A 45 13.21 6.01 7.81
N ASP A 46 14.32 6.50 7.24
CA ASP A 46 14.75 6.13 5.89
C ASP A 46 14.97 4.61 5.77
N ARG A 47 15.49 4.01 6.84
CA ARG A 47 15.64 2.57 7.02
C ARG A 47 15.26 2.19 8.44
N SER A 48 14.52 1.10 8.60
CA SER A 48 14.19 0.55 9.91
C SER A 48 14.16 -0.97 9.88
N THR A 49 14.84 -1.61 10.82
CA THR A 49 14.75 -3.06 11.05
C THR A 49 13.31 -3.45 11.37
N LEU A 50 12.88 -4.59 10.82
CA LEU A 50 11.59 -5.21 11.05
C LEU A 50 11.76 -6.51 11.84
N ASP A 51 10.72 -6.87 12.58
CA ASP A 51 10.66 -8.17 13.22
C ASP A 51 10.51 -9.28 12.18
N VAL A 52 11.24 -10.37 12.39
CA VAL A 52 11.07 -11.63 11.67
C VAL A 52 10.30 -12.57 12.60
N GLU A 53 9.06 -12.83 12.25
CA GLU A 53 8.11 -13.62 13.04
C GLU A 53 7.92 -15.01 12.44
N GLY A 54 7.37 -15.95 13.21
CA GLY A 54 7.08 -17.29 12.73
C GLY A 54 8.30 -18.21 12.66
N LYS A 55 8.16 -19.30 11.90
CA LYS A 55 9.20 -20.34 11.75
C LYS A 55 9.24 -20.81 10.30
N ALA A 56 10.45 -21.07 9.84
CA ALA A 56 10.76 -21.59 8.52
C ALA A 56 11.80 -22.69 8.69
N GLN A 57 11.74 -23.74 7.87
CA GLN A 57 12.62 -24.91 8.01
C GLN A 57 13.32 -25.30 6.72
N GLN A 58 12.91 -24.75 5.57
CA GLN A 58 13.59 -25.05 4.33
C GLN A 58 14.99 -24.43 4.31
N THR A 59 15.88 -25.01 3.53
CA THR A 59 17.21 -24.47 3.29
C THR A 59 17.33 -24.06 1.83
N LEU A 60 17.78 -22.82 1.60
CA LEU A 60 18.05 -22.32 0.26
C LEU A 60 19.48 -22.65 -0.13
N ALA A 61 19.67 -23.29 -1.29
CA ALA A 61 20.99 -23.65 -1.80
C ALA A 61 21.13 -23.30 -3.29
N GLU A 62 22.36 -23.09 -3.75
CA GLU A 62 22.64 -22.81 -5.15
C GLU A 62 22.19 -23.96 -6.07
N GLY A 63 21.67 -23.63 -7.25
CA GLY A 63 21.16 -24.60 -8.23
C GLY A 63 19.76 -25.15 -7.93
N GLY A 64 19.14 -24.76 -6.80
CA GLY A 64 17.75 -25.04 -6.50
C GLY A 64 16.76 -24.21 -7.31
N SER A 65 15.50 -24.61 -7.28
CA SER A 65 14.36 -23.83 -7.76
C SER A 65 13.51 -23.38 -6.58
N LEU A 66 12.94 -22.18 -6.66
CA LEU A 66 11.96 -21.69 -5.70
C LEU A 66 10.76 -21.10 -6.44
N THR A 67 9.64 -21.02 -5.74
CA THR A 67 8.39 -20.45 -6.24
C THR A 67 8.04 -19.18 -5.45
N ILE A 68 7.52 -18.17 -6.17
CA ILE A 68 7.09 -16.90 -5.56
C ILE A 68 5.68 -16.59 -6.03
N ALA A 69 4.78 -16.32 -5.08
CA ALA A 69 3.52 -15.66 -5.35
C ALA A 69 3.61 -14.18 -4.97
N THR A 70 3.17 -13.29 -5.85
CA THR A 70 3.02 -11.86 -5.55
C THR A 70 1.58 -11.45 -5.76
N TRP A 71 0.97 -10.81 -4.76
CA TRP A 71 -0.45 -10.47 -4.80
C TRP A 71 -0.77 -9.21 -3.99
N ASN A 72 -1.27 -8.18 -4.66
CA ASN A 72 -2.00 -7.10 -4.02
C ASN A 72 -3.41 -7.61 -3.67
N ILE A 73 -3.69 -7.78 -2.38
CA ILE A 73 -4.95 -8.39 -1.91
C ILE A 73 -6.09 -7.37 -1.71
N GLY A 74 -5.85 -6.10 -2.04
CA GLY A 74 -6.85 -5.04 -2.00
C GLY A 74 -7.54 -4.92 -0.64
N TYR A 75 -6.77 -5.06 0.46
CA TYR A 75 -7.23 -5.04 1.86
C TYR A 75 -8.50 -5.89 2.07
N CYS A 76 -8.53 -7.03 1.35
CA CYS A 76 -9.63 -7.99 1.32
C CYS A 76 -11.01 -7.37 1.04
N ALA A 77 -11.10 -6.16 0.49
CA ALA A 77 -12.35 -5.45 0.28
C ALA A 77 -12.56 -4.98 -1.16
N LEU A 78 -11.56 -5.14 -2.03
CA LEU A 78 -11.65 -4.84 -3.47
C LEU A 78 -11.99 -6.08 -4.32
N GLY A 79 -13.08 -6.77 -3.96
CA GLY A 79 -13.58 -7.93 -4.71
C GLY A 79 -14.44 -7.57 -5.92
N ASP A 80 -15.11 -8.57 -6.50
CA ASP A 80 -16.06 -8.39 -7.62
C ASP A 80 -17.18 -7.38 -7.36
N ASN A 81 -17.52 -7.18 -6.09
CA ASN A 81 -18.55 -6.30 -5.58
C ASN A 81 -18.06 -4.86 -5.33
N ALA A 82 -16.77 -4.58 -5.56
CA ALA A 82 -16.19 -3.29 -5.24
C ALA A 82 -16.72 -2.21 -6.18
N ASP A 83 -17.15 -1.09 -5.58
CA ASP A 83 -17.57 0.14 -6.24
C ASP A 83 -16.67 1.30 -5.76
N PHE A 84 -15.36 1.12 -5.83
CA PHE A 84 -14.41 2.03 -5.19
C PHE A 84 -14.35 3.38 -5.90
N PHE A 85 -14.45 4.47 -5.13
CA PHE A 85 -14.57 5.82 -5.70
C PHE A 85 -13.34 6.30 -6.49
N MET A 86 -12.13 5.83 -6.16
CA MET A 86 -10.93 6.19 -6.92
C MET A 86 -10.85 5.46 -8.27
N ASP A 87 -11.55 4.34 -8.40
CA ASP A 87 -11.56 3.53 -9.63
C ASP A 87 -12.74 3.92 -10.56
N GLY A 88 -13.45 5.02 -10.24
CA GLY A 88 -14.63 5.50 -10.98
C GLY A 88 -15.99 5.15 -10.35
N GLY A 89 -15.99 4.44 -9.21
CA GLY A 89 -17.20 4.10 -8.45
C GLY A 89 -17.71 5.23 -7.56
N THR A 90 -18.62 4.89 -6.62
CA THR A 90 -19.21 5.87 -5.68
C THR A 90 -18.95 5.57 -4.20
N SER A 91 -18.44 4.38 -3.90
CA SER A 91 -18.35 3.86 -2.55
C SER A 91 -16.95 4.02 -1.95
N VAL A 92 -16.92 4.47 -0.70
CA VAL A 92 -15.69 4.57 0.12
C VAL A 92 -15.42 3.26 0.85
N MET A 93 -16.50 2.62 1.29
CA MET A 93 -16.50 1.34 2.00
C MET A 93 -17.12 0.29 1.09
N THR A 94 -16.27 -0.46 0.40
CA THR A 94 -16.69 -1.39 -0.68
C THR A 94 -17.19 -2.73 -0.17
N ALA A 95 -16.86 -3.13 1.06
CA ALA A 95 -17.20 -4.44 1.61
C ALA A 95 -17.80 -4.36 3.03
N SER A 96 -18.73 -5.28 3.33
CA SER A 96 -19.14 -5.57 4.71
C SER A 96 -18.07 -6.39 5.44
N LYS A 97 -18.15 -6.49 6.77
CA LYS A 97 -17.20 -7.30 7.54
C LYS A 97 -17.20 -8.77 7.11
N ASP A 98 -18.38 -9.32 6.83
CA ASP A 98 -18.52 -10.71 6.36
C ASP A 98 -17.94 -10.88 4.95
N ARG A 99 -18.08 -9.87 4.08
CA ARG A 99 -17.46 -9.90 2.75
C ARG A 99 -15.94 -9.84 2.82
N VAL A 100 -15.37 -9.02 3.71
CA VAL A 100 -13.92 -8.99 3.94
C VAL A 100 -13.40 -10.35 4.38
N LYS A 101 -14.09 -11.01 5.32
CA LYS A 101 -13.74 -12.37 5.76
C LYS A 101 -13.85 -13.40 4.64
N LEU A 102 -14.89 -13.31 3.79
CA LEU A 102 -15.07 -14.20 2.66
C LEU A 102 -13.93 -14.05 1.65
N ASN A 103 -13.57 -12.81 1.30
CA ASN A 103 -12.46 -12.53 0.39
C ASN A 103 -11.13 -13.02 0.97
N LEU A 104 -10.87 -12.75 2.26
CA LEU A 104 -9.67 -13.23 2.95
C LEU A 104 -9.59 -14.77 2.93
N ALA A 105 -10.71 -15.46 3.19
CA ALA A 105 -10.74 -16.92 3.09
C ALA A 105 -10.40 -17.44 1.69
N GLY A 106 -10.92 -16.79 0.63
CA GLY A 106 -10.59 -17.14 -0.74
C GLY A 106 -9.12 -16.87 -1.11
N ILE A 107 -8.54 -15.78 -0.61
CA ILE A 107 -7.11 -15.49 -0.76
C ILE A 107 -6.27 -16.59 -0.09
N LEU A 108 -6.63 -16.99 1.14
CA LEU A 108 -5.93 -18.04 1.88
C LEU A 108 -6.04 -19.40 1.19
N GLU A 109 -7.21 -19.74 0.64
CA GLU A 109 -7.40 -20.94 -0.17
C GLU A 109 -6.52 -20.91 -1.42
N GLY A 110 -6.46 -19.78 -2.13
CA GLY A 110 -5.61 -19.60 -3.30
C GLY A 110 -4.11 -19.73 -2.98
N LEU A 111 -3.65 -19.09 -1.90
CA LEU A 111 -2.26 -19.20 -1.44
C LEU A 111 -1.92 -20.63 -1.01
N GLY A 112 -2.82 -21.30 -0.29
CA GLY A 112 -2.63 -22.70 0.10
C GLY A 112 -2.66 -23.68 -1.08
N GLY A 113 -3.43 -23.40 -2.12
CA GLY A 113 -3.46 -24.19 -3.35
C GLY A 113 -2.22 -24.03 -4.23
N MET A 114 -1.61 -22.84 -4.23
CA MET A 114 -0.34 -22.59 -4.92
C MET A 114 0.88 -23.11 -4.13
N ASP A 115 0.81 -23.07 -2.79
CA ASP A 115 1.88 -23.39 -1.84
C ASP A 115 3.28 -22.85 -2.25
N PRO A 116 3.41 -21.53 -2.46
CA PRO A 116 4.67 -20.95 -2.91
C PRO A 116 5.70 -20.89 -1.77
N ASP A 117 6.99 -20.98 -2.08
CA ASP A 117 8.06 -20.85 -1.10
C ASP A 117 8.14 -19.44 -0.51
N ILE A 118 7.90 -18.43 -1.35
CA ILE A 118 7.85 -17.01 -0.95
C ILE A 118 6.49 -16.40 -1.32
N VAL A 119 5.92 -15.58 -0.43
CA VAL A 119 4.73 -14.78 -0.71
C VAL A 119 5.03 -13.30 -0.50
N PHE A 120 4.77 -12.50 -1.52
CA PHE A 120 4.76 -11.03 -1.44
C PHE A 120 3.32 -10.53 -1.46
N LEU A 121 2.84 -9.99 -0.34
CA LEU A 121 1.52 -9.39 -0.27
C LEU A 121 1.60 -7.86 -0.18
N GLN A 122 0.70 -7.18 -0.89
CA GLN A 122 0.50 -5.73 -0.81
C GLN A 122 -0.93 -5.42 -0.36
N GLU A 123 -1.13 -4.24 0.21
CA GLU A 123 -2.41 -3.80 0.78
C GLU A 123 -2.93 -4.74 1.88
N VAL A 124 -2.05 -5.16 2.78
CA VAL A 124 -2.41 -5.94 3.96
C VAL A 124 -2.76 -4.99 5.09
N ASP A 125 -4.01 -4.99 5.54
CA ASP A 125 -4.48 -4.12 6.62
C ASP A 125 -4.42 -4.85 7.99
N LYS A 126 -4.00 -4.12 9.05
CA LYS A 126 -4.00 -4.61 10.44
C LYS A 126 -5.18 -4.10 11.27
N ASP A 127 -5.49 -2.81 11.15
CA ASP A 127 -6.55 -2.15 11.93
C ASP A 127 -7.10 -0.92 11.19
N SER A 128 -7.41 -1.11 9.91
CA SER A 128 -8.00 -0.05 9.08
C SER A 128 -9.52 -0.09 9.14
N ALA A 129 -10.15 1.08 9.06
CA ALA A 129 -11.59 1.19 8.97
C ALA A 129 -12.14 0.55 7.68
N ARG A 130 -11.44 0.71 6.55
CA ARG A 130 -11.82 0.18 5.22
C ARG A 130 -11.93 -1.36 5.16
N SER A 131 -11.08 -2.07 5.91
CA SER A 131 -11.10 -3.52 6.09
C SER A 131 -11.85 -3.97 7.35
N ARG A 132 -12.62 -3.07 7.97
CA ARG A 132 -13.47 -3.36 9.15
C ARG A 132 -12.69 -3.80 10.40
N HIS A 133 -11.49 -3.22 10.59
CA HIS A 133 -10.63 -3.48 11.74
C HIS A 133 -10.28 -4.97 11.89
N ILE A 134 -10.10 -5.66 10.76
CA ILE A 134 -9.62 -7.03 10.71
C ILE A 134 -8.09 -6.96 10.56
N ASP A 135 -7.38 -7.70 11.40
CA ASP A 135 -5.95 -7.90 11.24
C ASP A 135 -5.71 -9.02 10.24
N GLU A 136 -5.56 -8.64 8.97
CA GLU A 136 -5.33 -9.57 7.87
C GLU A 136 -3.97 -10.24 8.02
N TYR A 137 -2.95 -9.51 8.49
CA TYR A 137 -1.59 -10.05 8.66
C TYR A 137 -1.57 -11.17 9.71
N GLU A 138 -2.16 -10.97 10.88
CA GLU A 138 -2.26 -11.99 11.93
C GLU A 138 -3.00 -13.24 11.43
N ILE A 139 -4.11 -13.06 10.71
CA ILE A 139 -4.88 -14.18 10.15
C ILE A 139 -4.07 -14.94 9.09
N ILE A 140 -3.38 -14.25 8.19
CA ILE A 140 -2.55 -14.88 7.16
C ILE A 140 -1.39 -15.66 7.80
N GLN A 141 -0.72 -15.09 8.81
CA GLN A 141 0.31 -15.78 9.59
C GLN A 141 -0.22 -17.06 10.25
N SER A 142 -1.48 -17.08 10.70
CA SER A 142 -2.08 -18.26 11.33
C SER A 142 -2.30 -19.44 10.36
N ILE A 143 -2.27 -19.18 9.05
CA ILE A 143 -2.42 -20.20 8.00
C ILE A 143 -1.07 -20.58 7.41
N LEU A 144 -0.21 -19.60 7.13
CA LEU A 144 1.15 -19.79 6.60
C LEU A 144 2.15 -20.12 7.73
N ILE A 145 1.81 -21.11 8.56
CA ILE A 145 2.52 -21.42 9.81
C ILE A 145 3.95 -21.95 9.62
N ASP A 146 4.26 -22.41 8.41
CA ASP A 146 5.54 -22.96 7.99
C ASP A 146 6.47 -21.91 7.36
N LYS A 147 6.06 -20.64 7.38
CA LYS A 147 6.77 -19.51 6.80
C LYS A 147 7.09 -18.47 7.85
N GLN A 148 8.31 -17.93 7.80
CA GLN A 148 8.64 -16.71 8.53
C GLN A 148 8.06 -15.51 7.82
N SER A 149 7.70 -14.47 8.58
CA SER A 149 7.11 -13.27 8.00
C SER A 149 7.62 -11.97 8.60
N SER A 150 7.55 -10.91 7.80
CA SER A 150 7.78 -9.53 8.23
C SER A 150 6.75 -8.62 7.57
N PHE A 151 6.44 -7.50 8.24
CA PHE A 151 5.47 -6.52 7.78
C PHE A 151 6.04 -5.11 7.79
N ALA A 152 5.84 -4.36 6.71
CA ALA A 152 6.29 -2.98 6.58
C ALA A 152 5.12 -2.04 6.30
N ASN A 153 4.84 -1.13 7.24
CA ASN A 153 3.83 -0.10 7.01
C ASN A 153 4.21 0.83 5.85
N ASN A 154 3.36 0.91 4.84
CA ASN A 154 3.49 1.85 3.73
C ASN A 154 2.33 2.86 3.68
N PHE A 155 1.28 2.65 4.48
CA PHE A 155 0.19 3.61 4.65
C PHE A 155 -0.36 3.53 6.08
N LYS A 156 -0.09 4.57 6.89
CA LYS A 156 -0.53 4.62 8.28
C LYS A 156 -1.00 6.03 8.62
N VAL A 157 -2.29 6.18 8.88
CA VAL A 157 -2.94 7.47 9.17
C VAL A 157 -3.96 7.27 10.27
N ALA A 158 -3.92 8.13 11.29
CA ALA A 158 -4.85 8.06 12.42
C ALA A 158 -6.31 8.30 11.99
N PHE A 159 -6.52 9.19 11.02
CA PHE A 159 -7.83 9.46 10.43
C PHE A 159 -7.69 10.10 9.05
N LEU A 160 -8.25 9.46 8.01
CA LEU A 160 -8.33 10.01 6.67
C LEU A 160 -9.71 10.68 6.48
N PRO A 161 -9.78 12.03 6.44
CA PRO A 161 -11.05 12.77 6.48
C PRO A 161 -11.77 12.87 5.14
N TYR A 162 -11.19 12.34 4.06
CA TYR A 162 -11.69 12.44 2.69
C TYR A 162 -11.70 11.06 2.02
N PRO A 163 -12.63 10.78 1.10
CA PRO A 163 -13.84 11.53 0.73
C PRO A 163 -14.86 11.64 1.88
N VAL A 164 -16.05 12.20 1.66
CA VAL A 164 -17.15 12.19 2.64
C VAL A 164 -18.21 11.20 2.16
N PRO A 165 -18.54 10.14 2.92
CA PRO A 165 -18.03 9.79 4.26
C PRO A 165 -16.53 9.43 4.28
N PRO A 166 -15.80 9.69 5.38
CA PRO A 166 -14.34 9.49 5.48
C PRO A 166 -13.94 8.02 5.38
N ILE A 167 -12.77 7.76 4.79
CA ILE A 167 -12.11 6.44 4.89
C ILE A 167 -11.82 6.10 6.36
N GLY A 168 -11.40 7.08 7.16
CA GLY A 168 -11.10 6.89 8.58
C GLY A 168 -9.69 6.37 8.83
N LYS A 169 -9.50 5.59 9.90
CA LYS A 169 -8.17 5.06 10.29
C LYS A 169 -7.65 4.12 9.21
N VAL A 170 -6.35 4.19 8.93
CA VAL A 170 -5.64 3.23 8.06
C VAL A 170 -4.35 2.78 8.75
N ASP A 171 -4.14 1.46 8.78
CA ASP A 171 -2.91 0.80 9.21
C ASP A 171 -2.62 -0.36 8.24
N SER A 172 -1.90 -0.04 7.16
CA SER A 172 -1.68 -0.92 6.00
C SER A 172 -0.19 -1.00 5.63
N GLY A 173 0.18 -2.08 4.95
CA GLY A 173 1.54 -2.34 4.56
C GLY A 173 1.70 -3.40 3.48
N VAL A 174 2.97 -3.75 3.28
CA VAL A 174 3.38 -4.93 2.52
C VAL A 174 3.90 -5.99 3.48
N ALA A 175 3.67 -7.26 3.16
CA ALA A 175 4.08 -8.39 3.98
C ALA A 175 4.83 -9.42 3.13
N THR A 176 5.97 -9.90 3.63
CA THR A 176 6.71 -10.99 3.01
C THR A 176 6.62 -12.22 3.89
N PHE A 177 6.31 -13.37 3.30
CA PHE A 177 6.35 -14.69 3.93
C PHE A 177 7.38 -15.55 3.21
N SER A 178 8.19 -16.30 3.94
CA SER A 178 9.29 -17.11 3.41
C SER A 178 9.34 -18.47 4.09
N ALA A 179 9.33 -19.54 3.30
CA ALA A 179 9.55 -20.92 3.77
C ALA A 179 11.01 -21.18 4.18
N TYR A 180 11.92 -20.27 3.82
CA TYR A 180 13.32 -20.26 4.23
C TYR A 180 13.55 -19.29 5.41
N PRO A 181 14.47 -19.62 6.35
CA PRO A 181 14.87 -18.71 7.42
C PRO A 181 15.39 -17.37 6.90
N VAL A 182 14.77 -16.28 7.35
CA VAL A 182 15.15 -14.90 7.07
C VAL A 182 16.10 -14.42 8.17
N ALA A 183 17.34 -14.07 7.79
CA ALA A 183 18.35 -13.59 8.73
C ALA A 183 18.06 -12.17 9.22
N SER A 184 17.49 -11.32 8.35
CA SER A 184 17.05 -9.97 8.70
C SER A 184 16.01 -9.44 7.72
N ALA A 185 15.16 -8.55 8.22
CA ALA A 185 14.21 -7.79 7.42
C ALA A 185 14.33 -6.29 7.71
N GLU A 186 14.19 -5.47 6.67
CA GLU A 186 14.28 -4.01 6.75
C GLU A 186 13.18 -3.36 5.91
N ARG A 187 12.62 -2.27 6.44
CA ARG A 187 11.80 -1.34 5.67
C ARG A 187 12.69 -0.20 5.15
N VAL A 188 12.71 -0.02 3.84
CA VAL A 188 13.42 1.08 3.17
C VAL A 188 12.39 2.09 2.64
N GLN A 189 12.43 3.31 3.15
CA GLN A 189 11.53 4.40 2.72
C GLN A 189 11.84 4.81 1.28
N LEU A 190 10.82 4.82 0.43
CA LEU A 190 10.90 5.36 -0.92
C LEU A 190 10.62 6.88 -0.93
N PRO A 191 10.99 7.63 -1.99
CA PRO A 191 10.70 9.06 -2.08
C PRO A 191 9.20 9.36 -1.90
N ILE A 192 8.91 10.38 -1.10
CA ILE A 192 7.54 10.83 -0.80
C ILE A 192 7.24 12.05 -1.68
N PRO A 193 6.38 11.95 -2.70
CA PRO A 193 6.14 13.05 -3.66
C PRO A 193 5.21 14.14 -3.13
N PHE A 194 4.73 14.02 -1.88
CA PHE A 194 3.72 14.91 -1.32
C PHE A 194 4.33 15.87 -0.29
N ALA A 195 3.96 17.15 -0.40
CA ALA A 195 4.28 18.17 0.59
C ALA A 195 3.22 18.24 1.71
N TRP A 196 3.55 18.93 2.80
CA TRP A 196 2.54 19.33 3.78
C TRP A 196 1.53 20.29 3.12
N PRO A 197 0.21 20.17 3.38
CA PRO A 197 -0.43 19.26 4.33
C PRO A 197 -0.82 17.88 3.75
N VAL A 198 -0.81 17.72 2.43
CA VAL A 198 -1.27 16.49 1.75
C VAL A 198 -0.56 15.25 2.29
N ARG A 199 0.76 15.34 2.51
CA ARG A 199 1.60 14.25 3.03
C ARG A 199 1.08 13.62 4.31
N MET A 200 0.44 14.38 5.20
CA MET A 200 0.00 13.87 6.51
C MET A 200 -1.06 12.78 6.42
N ALA A 201 -1.81 12.79 5.33
CA ALA A 201 -2.90 11.87 5.03
C ALA A 201 -2.57 10.98 3.82
N ASN A 202 -1.29 10.86 3.44
CA ASN A 202 -0.90 10.15 2.22
C ASN A 202 0.13 9.05 2.51
N LEU A 203 0.30 8.17 1.53
CA LEU A 203 1.18 7.01 1.54
C LEU A 203 2.63 7.41 1.89
N LYS A 204 3.32 6.47 2.51
CA LYS A 204 4.75 6.47 2.81
C LYS A 204 5.32 5.19 2.20
N ARG A 205 5.28 5.12 0.86
CA ARG A 205 5.70 3.93 0.10
C ARG A 205 7.09 3.46 0.55
N CYS A 206 7.30 2.15 0.56
CA CYS A 206 8.56 1.55 1.00
C CYS A 206 8.79 0.23 0.27
N VAL A 207 10.03 -0.25 0.35
CA VAL A 207 10.42 -1.61 0.02
C VAL A 207 10.64 -2.37 1.32
N LEU A 208 10.04 -3.56 1.44
CA LEU A 208 10.37 -4.52 2.48
C LEU A 208 11.45 -5.46 1.93
N VAL A 209 12.66 -5.33 2.47
CA VAL A 209 13.82 -6.12 2.08
C VAL A 209 13.99 -7.26 3.10
N SER A 210 13.94 -8.50 2.64
CA SER A 210 14.23 -9.70 3.44
C SER A 210 15.49 -10.38 2.93
N ARG A 211 16.39 -10.77 3.83
CA ARG A 211 17.66 -11.44 3.50
C ARG A 211 17.61 -12.90 3.93
N VAL A 212 17.69 -13.81 2.97
CA VAL A 212 17.74 -15.26 3.17
C VAL A 212 19.14 -15.76 2.86
N PRO A 213 19.89 -16.34 3.81
CA PRO A 213 21.21 -16.90 3.55
C PRO A 213 21.16 -18.06 2.54
N VAL A 214 22.17 -18.16 1.68
CA VAL A 214 22.36 -19.31 0.79
C VAL A 214 23.31 -20.31 1.45
N GLU A 215 22.88 -21.55 1.60
CA GLU A 215 23.66 -22.60 2.26
C GLU A 215 24.99 -22.85 1.53
N GLY A 216 26.06 -22.91 2.33
CA GLY A 216 27.41 -23.14 1.81
C GLY A 216 28.04 -21.95 1.08
N SER A 217 27.39 -20.78 1.10
CA SER A 217 27.82 -19.58 0.39
C SER A 217 27.94 -18.37 1.34
N ASP A 218 28.71 -17.35 0.95
CA ASP A 218 28.72 -16.04 1.61
C ASP A 218 27.63 -15.11 1.06
N LYS A 219 26.83 -15.58 0.09
CA LYS A 219 25.78 -14.84 -0.59
C LYS A 219 24.43 -15.02 0.06
N GLU A 220 23.55 -14.07 -0.23
CA GLU A 220 22.16 -14.07 0.21
C GLU A 220 21.22 -14.01 -0.99
N LEU A 221 20.00 -14.53 -0.82
CA LEU A 221 18.85 -14.13 -1.61
C LEU A 221 18.18 -12.93 -0.93
N VAL A 222 18.19 -11.81 -1.64
CA VAL A 222 17.58 -10.55 -1.22
C VAL A 222 16.23 -10.40 -1.90
N LEU A 223 15.19 -10.52 -1.10
CA LEU A 223 13.79 -10.44 -1.52
C LEU A 223 13.27 -9.02 -1.25
N MET A 224 12.78 -8.33 -2.28
CA MET A 224 12.29 -6.96 -2.19
C MET A 224 10.80 -6.90 -2.54
N ASN A 225 9.93 -6.87 -1.52
CA ASN A 225 8.50 -6.67 -1.70
C ASN A 225 8.18 -5.17 -1.71
N LEU A 226 7.44 -4.74 -2.72
CA LEU A 226 7.15 -3.33 -2.98
C LEU A 226 5.69 -3.07 -3.36
N HIS A 227 5.28 -1.82 -3.13
CA HIS A 227 4.05 -1.27 -3.71
C HIS A 227 4.34 0.20 -4.03
N LEU A 228 4.53 0.52 -5.30
CA LEU A 228 4.92 1.86 -5.78
C LEU A 228 3.72 2.80 -5.88
N GLU A 229 3.99 4.08 -6.14
CA GLU A 229 2.98 5.11 -6.23
C GLU A 229 1.97 4.88 -7.36
N ALA A 230 0.69 5.11 -7.07
CA ALA A 230 -0.40 4.93 -8.02
C ALA A 230 -0.89 6.27 -8.56
N TYR A 231 -1.06 7.25 -7.66
CA TYR A 231 -1.76 8.50 -7.90
C TYR A 231 -0.86 9.70 -7.52
N ASP A 232 -0.01 10.12 -8.45
CA ASP A 232 0.86 11.29 -8.34
C ASP A 232 0.94 12.04 -9.68
N SER A 233 1.81 13.06 -9.75
CA SER A 233 2.12 13.77 -11.00
C SER A 233 3.05 13.00 -11.95
N GLY A 234 3.42 11.76 -11.62
CA GLY A 234 4.45 10.96 -12.28
C GLY A 234 5.86 11.11 -11.70
N GLU A 235 6.19 12.25 -11.07
CA GLU A 235 7.53 12.51 -10.52
C GLU A 235 7.90 11.53 -9.39
N GLY A 236 6.93 11.16 -8.56
CA GLY A 236 7.11 10.16 -7.51
C GLY A 236 7.38 8.78 -8.10
N LYS A 237 6.59 8.34 -9.08
CA LYS A 237 6.82 7.06 -9.76
C LYS A 237 8.23 6.96 -10.35
N VAL A 238 8.71 8.00 -11.02
CA VAL A 238 10.07 8.06 -11.57
C VAL A 238 11.11 7.98 -10.46
N ALA A 239 10.98 8.79 -9.40
CA ALA A 239 11.93 8.79 -8.30
C ALA A 239 11.96 7.45 -7.53
N GLN A 240 10.81 6.82 -7.33
CA GLN A 240 10.69 5.51 -6.69
C GLN A 240 11.28 4.40 -7.55
N THR A 241 11.01 4.40 -8.86
CA THR A 241 11.57 3.42 -9.80
C THR A 241 13.09 3.55 -9.87
N LYS A 242 13.62 4.78 -9.90
CA LYS A 242 15.06 5.05 -9.86
C LYS A 242 15.70 4.50 -8.58
N MET A 243 15.14 4.82 -7.41
CA MET A 243 15.67 4.32 -6.14
C MET A 243 15.61 2.80 -6.05
N LEU A 244 14.55 2.17 -6.58
CA LEU A 244 14.45 0.71 -6.66
C LEU A 244 15.58 0.12 -7.52
N ALA A 245 15.84 0.67 -8.71
CA ALA A 245 16.94 0.23 -9.57
C ALA A 245 18.29 0.36 -8.87
N GLU A 246 18.54 1.45 -8.15
CA GLU A 246 19.76 1.64 -7.36
C GLU A 246 19.90 0.60 -6.24
N LEU A 247 18.81 0.26 -5.55
CA LEU A 247 18.82 -0.79 -4.50
C LEU A 247 19.12 -2.17 -5.09
N LEU A 248 18.49 -2.50 -6.21
CA LEU A 248 18.68 -3.75 -6.93
C LEU A 248 20.14 -3.90 -7.38
N GLN A 249 20.67 -2.88 -8.05
CA GLN A 249 22.04 -2.85 -8.55
C GLN A 249 23.06 -2.96 -7.42
N ALA A 250 22.86 -2.23 -6.31
CA ALA A 250 23.76 -2.27 -5.17
C ALA A 250 23.84 -3.65 -4.49
N GLU A 251 22.78 -4.46 -4.53
CA GLU A 251 22.80 -5.84 -4.02
C GLU A 251 23.40 -6.82 -5.05
N ALA A 252 23.10 -6.64 -6.34
CA ALA A 252 23.71 -7.44 -7.40
C ALA A 252 25.24 -7.28 -7.44
N GLU A 253 25.76 -6.06 -7.23
CA GLU A 253 27.20 -5.77 -7.16
C GLU A 253 27.92 -6.46 -5.98
N LYS A 254 27.18 -6.82 -4.92
CA LYS A 254 27.71 -7.63 -3.80
C LYS A 254 27.77 -9.12 -4.14
N GLY A 255 27.23 -9.51 -5.30
CA GLY A 255 27.07 -10.89 -5.75
C GLY A 255 25.88 -11.61 -5.13
N ASN A 256 24.93 -10.88 -4.53
CA ASN A 256 23.71 -11.48 -4.00
C ASN A 256 22.74 -11.85 -5.12
N TYR A 257 21.89 -12.84 -4.86
CA TYR A 257 20.73 -13.10 -5.69
C TYR A 257 19.64 -12.10 -5.31
N VAL A 258 19.03 -11.43 -6.29
CA VAL A 258 18.09 -10.34 -6.01
C VAL A 258 16.79 -10.56 -6.76
N ILE A 259 15.67 -10.51 -6.04
CA ILE A 259 14.33 -10.58 -6.63
C ILE A 259 13.49 -9.44 -6.05
N ALA A 260 12.99 -8.56 -6.91
CA ALA A 260 11.94 -7.61 -6.58
C ALA A 260 10.61 -8.05 -7.17
N GLY A 261 9.55 -7.95 -6.37
CA GLY A 261 8.19 -8.26 -6.81
C GLY A 261 7.17 -7.48 -6.00
N GLY A 262 6.01 -7.26 -6.60
CA GLY A 262 4.92 -6.53 -5.97
C GLY A 262 4.13 -5.70 -6.95
N ASP A 263 3.46 -4.69 -6.43
CA ASP A 263 2.63 -3.79 -7.23
C ASP A 263 3.44 -2.57 -7.69
N PHE A 264 3.81 -2.56 -8.96
CA PHE A 264 4.57 -1.46 -9.56
C PHE A 264 3.69 -0.26 -9.94
N ASN A 265 2.36 -0.40 -9.95
CA ASN A 265 1.40 0.58 -10.48
C ASN A 265 1.75 1.10 -11.90
N GLN A 266 2.54 0.32 -12.63
CA GLN A 266 3.14 0.64 -13.92
C GLN A 266 3.36 -0.65 -14.71
N ILE A 267 3.42 -0.53 -16.03
CA ILE A 267 3.68 -1.62 -16.98
C ILE A 267 5.17 -1.60 -17.34
N PHE A 268 5.79 -2.77 -17.54
CA PHE A 268 7.13 -2.83 -18.13
C PHE A 268 7.06 -2.66 -19.64
N SER A 269 7.89 -1.79 -20.23
CA SER A 269 7.91 -1.54 -21.68
C SER A 269 8.23 -2.79 -22.54
N SER A 270 8.73 -3.86 -21.91
CA SER A 270 8.94 -5.17 -22.54
C SER A 270 7.68 -6.04 -22.64
N ALA A 271 6.59 -5.70 -21.94
CA ALA A 271 5.35 -6.48 -21.91
C ALA A 271 4.39 -6.05 -23.03
N ASP A 272 3.88 -7.02 -23.80
CA ASP A 272 2.85 -6.76 -24.82
C ASP A 272 1.46 -6.69 -24.20
N THR A 273 0.97 -5.47 -24.00
CA THR A 273 -0.36 -5.19 -23.44
C THR A 273 -1.41 -4.88 -24.49
N GLY A 274 -1.16 -5.18 -25.78
CA GLY A 274 -2.06 -4.85 -26.88
C GLY A 274 -3.47 -5.45 -26.78
N ALA A 275 -3.65 -6.52 -25.99
CA ALA A 275 -4.96 -7.11 -25.69
C ALA A 275 -5.85 -6.21 -24.81
N TYR A 276 -5.24 -5.27 -24.06
CA TYR A 276 -5.91 -4.39 -23.10
C TYR A 276 -5.52 -2.93 -23.35
N PRO A 277 -5.90 -2.34 -24.51
CA PRO A 277 -5.48 -1.00 -24.86
C PRO A 277 -6.03 0.05 -23.89
N ALA A 278 -5.19 1.02 -23.55
CA ALA A 278 -5.62 2.19 -22.78
C ALA A 278 -6.71 2.97 -23.53
N GLN A 279 -7.68 3.48 -22.79
CA GLN A 279 -8.81 4.22 -23.35
C GLN A 279 -8.57 5.73 -23.22
N GLU A 280 -8.84 6.47 -24.28
CA GLU A 280 -8.67 7.93 -24.29
C GLU A 280 -9.52 8.60 -23.19
N GLY A 281 -8.90 9.49 -22.43
CA GLY A 281 -9.56 10.22 -21.34
C GLY A 281 -9.85 9.39 -20.08
N LYS A 282 -9.41 8.13 -20.03
CA LYS A 282 -9.48 7.26 -18.84
C LYS A 282 -8.13 7.11 -18.17
N TRP A 283 -8.13 6.57 -16.95
CA TRP A 283 -6.87 6.26 -16.29
C TRP A 283 -6.09 5.22 -17.11
N ALA A 284 -4.78 5.43 -17.20
CA ALA A 284 -3.85 4.49 -17.79
C ALA A 284 -2.67 4.31 -16.83
N ALA A 285 -2.16 3.08 -16.75
CA ALA A 285 -0.94 2.82 -16.00
C ALA A 285 0.24 3.57 -16.63
N GLY A 286 1.18 4.00 -15.78
CA GLY A 286 2.47 4.50 -16.28
C GLY A 286 3.30 3.36 -16.87
N GLU A 287 4.41 3.70 -17.52
CA GLU A 287 5.34 2.73 -18.07
C GLU A 287 6.72 2.89 -17.42
N ILE A 288 7.34 1.76 -17.07
CA ILE A 288 8.75 1.67 -16.72
C ILE A 288 9.50 1.24 -17.99
N ASP A 289 10.30 2.14 -18.52
CA ASP A 289 11.20 1.83 -19.63
C ASP A 289 12.36 0.96 -19.14
N VAL A 290 12.24 -0.35 -19.34
CA VAL A 290 13.22 -1.32 -18.84
C VAL A 290 14.58 -1.17 -19.51
N THR A 291 14.67 -0.49 -20.67
CA THR A 291 15.94 -0.25 -21.37
C THR A 291 16.82 0.80 -20.67
N GLN A 292 16.23 1.58 -19.75
CA GLN A 292 16.92 2.59 -18.96
C GLN A 292 17.43 2.06 -17.62
N ILE A 293 17.11 0.81 -17.27
CA ILE A 293 17.57 0.18 -16.04
C ILE A 293 18.88 -0.54 -16.34
N GLU A 294 19.96 -0.07 -15.72
CA GLU A 294 21.28 -0.69 -15.84
C GLU A 294 21.31 -2.06 -15.15
N GLY A 295 22.06 -3.01 -15.76
CA GLY A 295 22.21 -4.37 -15.25
C GLY A 295 21.53 -5.42 -16.13
N ASP A 296 21.86 -6.69 -15.88
CA ASP A 296 21.29 -7.84 -16.60
C ASP A 296 20.06 -8.37 -15.83
N TRP A 297 18.96 -7.61 -15.92
CA TRP A 297 17.72 -7.90 -15.19
C TRP A 297 16.70 -8.62 -16.06
N GLN A 298 15.98 -9.58 -15.46
CA GLN A 298 14.80 -10.18 -16.05
C GLN A 298 13.56 -9.44 -15.56
N PHE A 299 12.84 -8.80 -16.49
CA PHE A 299 11.57 -8.13 -16.22
C PHE A 299 10.41 -9.04 -16.57
N LEU A 300 9.62 -9.42 -15.57
CA LEU A 300 8.52 -10.36 -15.70
C LEU A 300 7.20 -9.67 -15.39
N MET A 301 6.25 -9.76 -16.32
CA MET A 301 4.88 -9.31 -16.16
C MET A 301 3.97 -10.21 -17.01
N ASP A 302 2.91 -10.76 -16.40
CA ASP A 302 1.89 -11.47 -17.16
C ASP A 302 0.96 -10.46 -17.83
N ALA A 303 1.02 -10.37 -19.16
CA ALA A 303 0.16 -9.52 -19.95
C ALA A 303 -1.07 -10.25 -20.51
N SER A 304 -1.21 -11.55 -20.25
CA SER A 304 -2.32 -12.36 -20.75
C SER A 304 -3.58 -12.26 -19.86
N VAL A 305 -3.40 -12.13 -18.55
CA VAL A 305 -4.48 -12.02 -17.57
C VAL A 305 -4.40 -10.67 -16.84
N PRO A 306 -5.42 -9.80 -16.94
CA PRO A 306 -5.42 -8.52 -16.26
C PRO A 306 -5.69 -8.73 -14.77
N SER A 307 -4.82 -8.18 -13.92
CA SER A 307 -4.95 -8.25 -12.46
C SER A 307 -5.55 -6.99 -11.82
N CYS A 308 -5.74 -5.93 -12.61
CA CYS A 308 -6.36 -4.67 -12.18
C CYS A 308 -7.71 -4.47 -12.87
N ARG A 309 -8.70 -3.99 -12.12
CA ARG A 309 -10.05 -3.67 -12.61
C ARG A 309 -10.32 -2.17 -12.40
N SER A 310 -10.60 -1.45 -13.48
CA SER A 310 -11.17 -0.10 -13.41
C SER A 310 -12.70 -0.16 -13.54
N LEU A 311 -13.41 0.77 -12.88
CA LEU A 311 -14.85 0.99 -13.02
C LEU A 311 -15.17 2.14 -13.97
N ASP A 312 -14.17 2.64 -14.70
CA ASP A 312 -14.31 3.74 -15.67
C ASP A 312 -15.33 3.47 -16.78
N GLN A 313 -15.59 2.20 -17.08
CA GLN A 313 -16.65 1.75 -17.98
C GLN A 313 -17.38 0.53 -17.40
N PRO A 314 -18.67 0.33 -17.72
CA PRO A 314 -19.36 -0.92 -17.46
C PRO A 314 -18.67 -2.08 -18.17
N LEU A 315 -18.69 -3.25 -17.54
CA LEU A 315 -18.30 -4.52 -18.18
C LEU A 315 -19.20 -4.85 -19.36
#